data_AF-A0A662EGK7-F1
#
_entry.id   AF-A0A662EGK7-F1
#
_cell.length_a   1.000
_cell.length_b   1.000
_cell.length_c   1.000
_cell.angle_alpha   90.00
_cell.angle_beta   90.00
_cell.angle_gamma   90.00
#
_symmetry.space_group_name_H-M   'P 1'
#
loop_
_entity.id
_entity.type
_entity.pdbx_description
1 polymer ?
#
loop_
_entity_poly.entity_id
_entity_poly.type
_entity_poly.pdbx_seq_one_letter_code
_entity_poly.pdbx_strand_id
1 'polypeptide(L)'
;MELKASVIERVPPDQEALRVFLKALEIAGGPRELIKRRHLTWVPSLLEAAYAVVLKERGRTEEEIAAELGLTRPTVRLILRADPEQVKRQLAAPPPGEEARAHVAGGLAKLAWQALRQGEEIELLSALTGR
;
A
#
# COMPACT_ATOMS: atom_id res chain seq x y z
N MET A 1 -26.23 23.94 9.48
CA MET A 1 -24.85 23.67 9.93
C MET A 1 -24.16 22.93 8.80
N GLU A 2 -23.44 23.66 7.95
CA GLU A 2 -22.69 23.07 6.84
C GLU A 2 -21.55 22.22 7.40
N LEU A 3 -21.60 20.92 7.14
CA LEU A 3 -20.43 20.06 7.25
C LEU A 3 -19.51 20.46 6.10
N LYS A 4 -18.45 21.22 6.42
CA LYS A 4 -17.41 21.53 5.44
C LYS A 4 -16.75 20.22 5.02
N ALA A 5 -17.00 19.82 3.78
CA ALA A 5 -16.22 18.81 3.08
C ALA A 5 -14.81 19.37 2.86
N SER A 6 -13.96 19.29 3.89
CA SER A 6 -12.60 19.79 3.84
C SER A 6 -11.75 18.86 2.99
N VAL A 7 -11.57 19.27 1.74
CA VAL A 7 -10.36 19.06 0.93
C VAL A 7 -9.90 17.60 0.83
N ILE A 8 -10.69 16.78 0.12
CA ILE A 8 -10.06 15.77 -0.73
C ILE A 8 -9.76 16.51 -2.03
N GLU A 9 -8.66 17.26 -2.03
CA GLU A 9 -8.09 17.78 -3.28
C GLU A 9 -7.99 16.62 -4.27
N ARG A 10 -8.28 16.87 -5.55
CA ARG A 10 -8.07 15.91 -6.65
C ARG A 10 -6.57 15.69 -6.86
N VAL A 11 -5.95 15.09 -5.86
CA VAL A 11 -4.66 14.42 -5.93
C VAL A 11 -4.88 13.31 -6.97
N PRO A 12 -4.15 13.31 -8.11
CA PRO A 12 -4.21 12.20 -9.05
C PRO A 12 -4.08 10.87 -8.28
N PRO A 13 -4.77 9.79 -8.68
CA PRO A 13 -4.67 8.50 -7.98
C PRO A 13 -3.21 8.10 -7.72
N ASP A 14 -2.30 8.50 -8.61
CA ASP A 14 -0.84 8.31 -8.52
C ASP A 14 -0.20 8.92 -7.27
N GLN A 15 -0.55 10.15 -6.89
CA GLN A 15 0.06 10.81 -5.72
C GLN A 15 -0.43 10.16 -4.43
N GLU A 16 -1.69 9.76 -4.36
CA GLU A 16 -2.25 9.08 -3.20
C GLU A 16 -1.71 7.64 -3.10
N ALA A 17 -1.61 6.93 -4.23
CA ALA A 17 -0.97 5.62 -4.30
C ALA A 17 0.50 5.70 -3.91
N LEU A 18 1.23 6.74 -4.31
CA LEU A 18 2.62 6.96 -3.91
C LEU A 18 2.75 7.18 -2.40
N ARG A 19 1.83 7.93 -1.78
CA ARG A 19 1.80 8.09 -0.32
C ARG A 19 1.59 6.76 0.39
N VAL A 20 0.64 5.95 -0.08
CA VAL A 20 0.39 4.60 0.45
C VAL A 20 1.62 3.72 0.28
N PHE A 21 2.23 3.72 -0.89
CA PHE A 21 3.45 2.96 -1.18
C PHE A 21 4.60 3.35 -0.22
N LEU A 22 4.87 4.64 -0.06
CA LEU A 22 5.93 5.14 0.83
C LEU A 22 5.67 4.77 2.29
N LYS A 23 4.44 4.95 2.78
CA LYS A 23 4.08 4.56 4.15
C LYS A 23 4.20 3.04 4.34
N ALA A 24 3.87 2.24 3.32
CA ALA A 24 4.06 0.79 3.37
C ALA A 24 5.54 0.38 3.44
N LEU A 25 6.44 1.08 2.73
CA LEU A 25 7.88 0.85 2.84
C LEU A 25 8.40 1.18 4.25
N GLU A 26 7.91 2.27 4.86
CA GLU A 26 8.23 2.64 6.24
C GLU A 26 7.79 1.54 7.21
N ILE A 27 6.55 1.08 7.11
CA ILE A 27 6.02 -0.03 7.91
C ILE A 27 6.83 -1.33 7.70
N ALA A 28 7.33 -1.56 6.49
CA ALA A 28 8.19 -2.71 6.17
C ALA A 28 9.63 -2.58 6.73
N GLY A 29 9.96 -1.48 7.43
CA GLY A 29 11.25 -1.24 8.08
C GLY A 29 12.15 -0.23 7.33
N GLY A 30 11.65 0.41 6.28
CA GLY A 30 12.37 1.41 5.51
C GLY A 30 13.50 0.84 4.63
N PRO A 31 14.17 1.68 3.83
CA PRO A 31 15.02 1.26 2.71
C PRO A 31 16.17 0.33 3.10
N ARG A 32 16.77 0.49 4.29
CA ARG A 32 17.85 -0.40 4.76
C ARG A 32 17.36 -1.81 5.08
N GLU A 33 16.15 -1.93 5.62
CA GLU A 33 15.55 -3.24 5.90
C GLU A 33 15.15 -3.95 4.60
N LEU A 34 14.71 -3.19 3.60
CA LEU A 34 14.46 -3.71 2.24
C LEU A 34 15.72 -4.35 1.64
N ILE A 35 16.89 -3.71 1.78
CA ILE A 35 18.16 -4.24 1.25
C ILE A 35 18.51 -5.61 1.85
N LYS A 36 18.17 -5.85 3.13
CA LYS A 36 18.43 -7.14 3.78
C LYS A 36 17.56 -8.26 3.19
N ARG A 37 16.37 -7.92 2.68
CA ARG A 37 15.46 -8.83 1.99
C ARG A 37 15.95 -9.01 0.55
N ARG A 38 16.91 -9.94 0.37
CA ARG A 38 17.68 -10.17 -0.89
C ARG A 38 16.87 -10.38 -2.18
N HIS A 39 15.55 -10.54 -2.10
CA HIS A 39 14.64 -10.62 -3.24
C HIS A 39 13.53 -9.56 -3.11
N LEU A 40 13.75 -8.40 -3.72
CA LEU A 40 12.81 -7.28 -3.80
C LEU A 40 11.69 -7.51 -4.84
N THR A 41 11.40 -8.76 -5.18
CA THR A 41 10.41 -9.14 -6.22
C THR A 41 8.99 -8.68 -5.89
N TRP A 42 8.75 -8.29 -4.64
CA TRP A 42 7.47 -7.79 -4.16
C TRP A 42 7.29 -6.28 -4.30
N VAL A 43 8.32 -5.50 -4.65
CA VAL A 43 8.19 -4.03 -4.76
C VAL A 43 7.23 -3.60 -5.88
N PRO A 44 7.25 -4.20 -7.09
CA PRO A 44 6.24 -3.91 -8.11
C PRO A 44 4.82 -4.25 -7.63
N SER A 45 4.62 -5.43 -7.01
CA SER A 45 3.34 -5.81 -6.42
C SER A 45 2.93 -4.90 -5.26
N LEU A 46 3.92 -4.39 -4.52
CA LEU A 46 3.93 -3.18 -3.69
C LEU A 46 3.02 -2.09 -4.27
N LEU A 47 3.54 -1.53 -5.35
CA LEU A 47 2.97 -0.38 -6.01
C LEU A 47 1.59 -0.70 -6.59
N GLU A 48 1.44 -1.85 -7.26
CA GLU A 48 0.16 -2.35 -7.76
C GLU A 48 -0.91 -2.41 -6.65
N ALA A 49 -0.54 -2.93 -5.47
CA ALA A 49 -1.44 -3.01 -4.33
C ALA A 49 -1.82 -1.64 -3.78
N ALA A 50 -0.88 -0.69 -3.74
CA ALA A 50 -1.15 0.68 -3.33
C ALA A 50 -2.18 1.35 -4.26
N TYR A 51 -2.02 1.20 -5.58
CA TYR A 51 -3.00 1.68 -6.56
C TYR A 51 -4.36 0.98 -6.39
N ALA A 52 -4.38 -0.35 -6.29
CA ALA A 52 -5.62 -1.11 -6.16
C ALA A 52 -6.42 -0.69 -4.92
N VAL A 53 -5.76 -0.47 -3.78
CA VAL A 53 -6.41 0.04 -2.55
C VAL A 53 -6.96 1.45 -2.78
N VAL A 54 -6.17 2.39 -3.29
CA VAL A 54 -6.63 3.78 -3.52
C VAL A 54 -7.81 3.84 -4.49
N LEU A 55 -7.74 3.12 -5.61
CA LEU A 55 -8.81 3.05 -6.58
C LEU A 55 -10.08 2.42 -5.99
N LYS A 56 -9.93 1.37 -5.16
CA LYS A 56 -11.05 0.75 -4.48
C LYS A 56 -11.78 1.72 -3.54
N GLU A 57 -11.02 2.50 -2.78
CA GLU A 57 -11.56 3.49 -1.84
C GLU A 57 -12.23 4.67 -2.55
N ARG A 58 -11.82 4.96 -3.79
CA ARG A 58 -12.47 5.91 -4.70
C ARG A 58 -13.73 5.35 -5.38
N GLY A 59 -14.18 4.15 -5.01
CA GLY A 59 -15.41 3.54 -5.49
C GLY A 59 -15.27 2.67 -6.74
N ARG A 60 -14.04 2.41 -7.22
CA ARG A 60 -13.82 1.53 -8.38
C ARG A 60 -14.15 0.07 -8.04
N THR A 61 -14.63 -0.65 -9.04
CA THR A 61 -14.87 -2.10 -9.01
C THR A 61 -13.57 -2.89 -9.22
N GLU A 62 -13.57 -4.18 -8.87
CA GLU A 62 -12.40 -5.05 -9.12
C GLU A 62 -12.05 -5.10 -10.61
N GLU A 63 -13.07 -5.10 -11.48
CA GLU A 63 -12.94 -5.08 -12.93
C GLU A 63 -12.32 -3.78 -13.47
N GLU A 64 -12.77 -2.62 -13.02
CA GLU A 64 -12.19 -1.34 -13.43
C GLU A 64 -10.73 -1.23 -13.00
N ILE A 65 -10.41 -1.64 -11.77
CA ILE A 65 -9.05 -1.65 -11.26
C ILE A 65 -8.16 -2.58 -12.08
N ALA A 66 -8.65 -3.78 -12.40
CA ALA A 66 -7.93 -4.75 -13.22
C ALA A 66 -7.60 -4.18 -14.61
N ALA A 67 -8.59 -3.55 -15.26
CA ALA A 67 -8.40 -2.91 -16.56
C ALA A 67 -7.43 -1.72 -16.49
N GLU A 68 -7.55 -0.88 -15.46
CA GLU A 68 -6.72 0.33 -15.30
C GLU A 68 -5.25 -0.02 -15.02
N LEU A 69 -4.99 -1.06 -14.22
CA LEU A 69 -3.64 -1.47 -13.82
C LEU A 69 -3.02 -2.54 -14.72
N GLY A 70 -3.74 -3.03 -15.73
CA GLY A 70 -3.27 -4.15 -16.57
C GLY A 70 -3.15 -5.47 -15.81
N LEU A 71 -3.95 -5.66 -14.76
CA LEU A 71 -3.97 -6.85 -13.92
C LEU A 71 -5.16 -7.74 -14.26
N THR A 72 -5.14 -8.98 -13.74
CA THR A 72 -6.34 -9.83 -13.79
C THR A 72 -7.27 -9.50 -12.61
N ARG A 73 -8.58 -9.62 -12.81
CA ARG A 73 -9.56 -9.46 -11.72
C ARG A 73 -9.25 -10.39 -10.51
N PRO A 74 -8.86 -11.67 -10.70
CA PRO A 74 -8.40 -12.50 -9.59
C PRO A 74 -7.22 -11.91 -8.81
N THR A 75 -6.22 -11.34 -9.49
CA THR A 75 -5.07 -10.66 -8.84
C THR A 75 -5.54 -9.48 -8.00
N VAL A 76 -6.41 -8.63 -8.54
CA VAL A 76 -6.97 -7.48 -7.81
C VAL A 76 -7.75 -7.95 -6.58
N ARG A 77 -8.61 -8.95 -6.74
CA ARG A 77 -9.37 -9.55 -5.62
C ARG A 77 -8.43 -10.07 -4.53
N LEU A 78 -7.35 -10.73 -4.93
CA LEU A 78 -6.36 -11.29 -4.02
C LEU A 78 -5.67 -10.19 -3.20
N ILE A 79 -5.28 -9.09 -3.84
CA ILE A 79 -4.76 -7.89 -3.18
C ILE A 79 -5.80 -7.31 -2.21
N LEU A 80 -7.02 -7.06 -2.69
CA LEU A 80 -8.08 -6.39 -1.93
C LEU A 80 -8.65 -7.25 -0.79
N ARG A 81 -8.40 -8.56 -0.77
CA ARG A 81 -8.82 -9.46 0.32
C ARG A 81 -7.70 -9.80 1.31
N ALA A 82 -6.48 -9.36 1.06
CA ALA A 82 -5.36 -9.60 1.96
C ALA A 82 -5.67 -9.15 3.40
N ASP A 83 -5.30 -9.98 4.38
CA ASP A 83 -5.48 -9.71 5.81
C ASP A 83 -4.29 -8.88 6.34
N PRO A 84 -4.52 -7.63 6.76
CA PRO A 84 -3.48 -6.76 7.34
C PRO A 84 -2.79 -7.37 8.57
N GLU A 85 -3.54 -8.11 9.41
CA GLU A 85 -2.99 -8.69 10.65
C GLU A 85 -2.10 -9.89 10.38
N GLN A 86 -2.39 -10.65 9.32
CA GLN A 86 -1.50 -11.71 8.85
C GLN A 86 -0.14 -11.15 8.41
N VAL A 87 -0.14 -9.99 7.76
CA VAL A 87 1.09 -9.33 7.31
C VAL A 87 1.93 -8.82 8.47
N LYS A 88 1.32 -8.20 9.50
CA LYS A 88 2.06 -7.81 10.72
C LYS A 88 2.80 -8.98 11.35
N ARG A 89 2.14 -10.15 11.45
CA ARG A 89 2.74 -11.37 11.98
C ARG A 89 3.91 -11.87 11.13
N GLN A 90 3.79 -11.83 9.81
CA GLN A 90 4.87 -12.22 8.89
C GLN A 90 6.06 -11.24 8.89
N LEU A 91 5.82 -9.94 9.13
CA LEU A 91 6.91 -8.97 9.26
C LEU A 91 7.67 -9.15 10.58
N ALA A 92 6.98 -9.51 11.66
CA ALA A 92 7.59 -9.78 12.96
C ALA A 92 8.41 -11.08 13.00
N ALA A 93 7.97 -12.10 12.24
CA ALA A 93 8.65 -13.40 12.14
C ALA A 93 8.52 -13.95 10.71
N PRO A 94 9.37 -13.52 9.76
CA PRO A 94 9.30 -14.00 8.38
C PRO A 94 9.66 -15.49 8.32
N PRO A 95 8.79 -16.37 7.80
CA PRO A 95 9.14 -17.76 7.60
C PRO A 95 10.30 -17.88 6.59
N PRO A 96 11.22 -18.83 6.78
CA PRO A 96 12.35 -19.00 5.88
C PRO A 96 11.87 -19.36 4.46
N GLY A 97 12.28 -18.58 3.47
CA GLY A 97 12.08 -18.88 2.05
C GLY A 97 10.74 -18.48 1.44
N GLU A 98 9.85 -17.77 2.16
CA GLU A 98 8.58 -17.33 1.58
C GLU A 98 8.74 -15.99 0.85
N GLU A 99 8.69 -16.05 -0.48
CA GLU A 99 8.59 -14.85 -1.32
C GLU A 99 7.32 -14.09 -0.95
N ALA A 100 7.44 -12.78 -0.70
CA ALA A 100 6.31 -11.93 -0.38
C ALA A 100 5.34 -11.87 -1.58
N ARG A 101 4.33 -12.75 -1.55
CA ARG A 101 3.28 -12.84 -2.56
C ARG A 101 2.39 -11.60 -2.52
N ALA A 102 1.58 -11.42 -3.56
CA ALA A 102 0.59 -10.35 -3.67
C ALA A 102 -0.34 -10.20 -2.42
N HIS A 103 -0.51 -11.24 -1.59
CA HIS A 103 -1.16 -11.12 -0.27
C HIS A 103 -0.40 -10.21 0.70
N VAL A 104 0.93 -10.32 0.77
CA VAL A 104 1.78 -9.50 1.66
C VAL A 104 1.76 -8.04 1.22
N ALA A 105 1.92 -7.82 -0.09
CA ALA A 105 1.79 -6.51 -0.72
C ALA A 105 0.42 -5.88 -0.44
N GLY A 106 -0.67 -6.64 -0.61
CA GLY A 106 -2.03 -6.20 -0.33
C GLY A 106 -2.25 -5.82 1.13
N GLY A 107 -1.78 -6.64 2.08
CA GLY A 107 -1.93 -6.33 3.50
C GLY A 107 -1.09 -5.12 3.94
N LEU A 108 0.14 -4.99 3.43
CA LEU A 108 0.98 -3.80 3.66
C LEU A 108 0.33 -2.51 3.13
N ALA A 109 -0.20 -2.54 1.90
CA ALA A 109 -0.88 -1.37 1.31
C ALA A 109 -2.10 -0.95 2.13
N LYS A 110 -2.88 -1.91 2.64
CA LYS A 110 -4.03 -1.62 3.52
C LYS A 110 -3.63 -1.02 4.86
N LEU A 111 -2.58 -1.55 5.49
CA LEU A 111 -2.04 -0.96 6.74
C LEU A 111 -1.59 0.47 6.52
N ALA A 112 -0.86 0.71 5.44
CA ALA A 112 -0.42 2.05 5.07
C ALA A 112 -1.59 3.01 4.81
N TRP A 113 -2.61 2.56 4.08
CA TRP A 113 -3.83 3.35 3.88
C TRP A 113 -4.51 3.71 5.21
N GLN A 114 -4.69 2.73 6.10
CA GLN A 114 -5.30 2.94 7.42
C GLN A 114 -4.52 3.95 8.26
N ALA A 115 -3.19 3.80 8.34
CA ALA A 115 -2.30 4.73 9.04
C ALA A 115 -2.46 6.17 8.52
N LEU A 116 -2.44 6.35 7.19
CA LEU A 116 -2.63 7.66 6.56
C LEU A 116 -4.02 8.27 6.82
N ARG A 117 -5.07 7.44 6.95
CA ARG A 117 -6.42 7.88 7.33
C ARG A 117 -6.57 8.21 8.81
N GLN A 118 -5.70 7.67 9.66
CA GLN A 118 -5.60 8.04 11.07
C GLN A 118 -4.74 9.30 11.30
N GLY A 119 -4.19 9.89 10.23
CA GLY A 119 -3.39 11.09 10.30
C GLY A 119 -1.91 10.84 10.62
N GLU A 120 -1.44 9.59 10.53
CA GLU A 120 -0.02 9.33 10.64
C GLU A 120 0.75 9.99 9.49
N GLU A 121 1.90 10.59 9.84
CA GLU A 121 2.82 11.14 8.86
C GLU A 121 3.65 10.02 8.20
N ILE A 122 4.31 10.41 7.11
CA ILE A 122 5.28 9.56 6.42
C ILE A 122 6.67 10.09 6.80
N GLU A 123 7.30 9.50 7.81
CA GLU A 123 8.61 9.91 8.33
C GLU A 123 9.67 9.87 7.23
N LEU A 124 9.60 8.90 6.32
CA LEU A 124 10.49 8.83 5.14
C LEU A 124 10.39 10.10 4.27
N LEU A 125 9.20 10.67 4.13
CA LEU A 125 8.97 11.88 3.34
C LEU A 125 9.37 13.15 4.11
N SER A 126 9.07 13.20 5.40
CA SER A 126 9.50 14.28 6.30
C SER A 126 11.03 14.42 6.28
N ALA A 127 11.74 13.29 6.40
CA ALA A 127 13.21 13.24 6.32
C ALA A 127 13.79 13.76 4.99
N LEU A 128 13.08 13.59 3.86
CA LEU A 128 13.52 14.09 2.55
C LEU A 128 13.22 15.57 2.34
N THR A 129 12.19 16.10 3.01
CA THR A 129 11.73 17.48 2.82
C THR A 129 12.24 18.44 3.90
N GLY A 130 13.01 17.95 4.88
CA GLY A 130 13.59 18.76 5.96
C GLY A 130 12.52 19.42 6.83
N ARG A 131 11.32 18.83 6.89
CA ARG A 131 10.20 19.24 7.72
C ARG A 131 9.95 18.20 8.80
#